data_AF-A0A3C8CB42-F1
#
_entry.id   AF-A0A3C8CB42-F1
#
_cell.length_a   1.000
_cell.length_b   1.000
_cell.length_c   1.000
_cell.angle_alpha   90.00
_cell.angle_beta   90.00
_cell.angle_gamma   90.00
#
_symmetry.space_group_name_H-M   'P 1'
#
loop_
_entity.id
_entity.type
_entity.pdbx_description
1 polymer ?
#
loop_
_entity_poly.entity_id
_entity_poly.type
_entity_poly.pdbx_seq_one_letter_code
_entity_poly.pdbx_strand_id
1 'polypeptide(L)'
;MKITRYLVLAFLGVMSLSACKLDLSSKINIGDLNRVALSQEGGVTGRGTIKLEVGSMDHCQNESRFFASVLESHFQGFNILPCEQVGLESYFVAGFQIPILHSARDWPEKSNSLIAIKAVRSSQIGGVDVDLLLNPARFRTINKAIEA
;
A
#
# COMPACT_ATOMS: atom_id res chain seq x y z
N MET A 1 -8.87 -29.89 -35.87
CA MET A 1 -9.47 -29.78 -34.52
C MET A 1 -8.49 -29.73 -33.34
N LYS A 2 -7.16 -29.93 -33.50
CA LYS A 2 -6.21 -29.80 -32.37
C LYS A 2 -5.81 -28.34 -32.06
N ILE A 3 -5.66 -27.48 -33.07
CA ILE A 3 -5.21 -26.10 -32.93
C ILE A 3 -6.22 -25.23 -32.14
N THR A 4 -7.52 -25.44 -32.36
CA THR A 4 -8.60 -24.72 -31.67
C THR A 4 -8.59 -24.96 -30.16
N ARG A 5 -8.18 -26.16 -29.70
CA ARG A 5 -8.10 -26.49 -28.27
C ARG A 5 -6.93 -25.77 -27.57
N TYR A 6 -5.78 -25.63 -28.23
CA TYR A 6 -4.64 -24.89 -27.66
C TYR A 6 -4.91 -23.38 -27.55
N LEU A 7 -5.62 -22.82 -28.53
CA LEU A 7 -6.04 -21.41 -28.51
C LEU A 7 -7.03 -21.10 -27.38
N VAL A 8 -7.98 -22.01 -27.13
CA VAL A 8 -8.92 -21.89 -26.00
C VAL A 8 -8.22 -22.02 -24.64
N LEU A 9 -7.27 -22.96 -24.50
CA LEU A 9 -6.49 -23.11 -23.27
C LEU A 9 -5.56 -21.93 -22.99
N ALA A 10 -4.95 -21.34 -24.03
CA ALA A 10 -4.14 -20.13 -23.89
C ALA A 10 -5.01 -18.92 -23.47
N PHE A 11 -6.22 -18.81 -24.01
CA PHE A 11 -7.15 -17.72 -23.65
C PHE A 11 -7.68 -17.85 -22.21
N LEU A 12 -7.97 -19.09 -21.75
CA LEU A 12 -8.32 -19.37 -20.36
C LEU A 12 -7.14 -19.10 -19.40
N GLY A 13 -5.91 -19.39 -19.81
CA GLY A 13 -4.70 -19.11 -19.02
C GLY A 13 -4.41 -17.62 -18.82
N VAL A 14 -4.73 -16.78 -19.81
CA VAL A 14 -4.59 -15.32 -19.72
C VAL A 14 -5.68 -14.70 -18.83
N MET A 15 -6.90 -15.25 -18.87
CA MET A 15 -8.01 -14.80 -18.00
C MET A 15 -7.81 -15.16 -16.52
N SER A 16 -7.02 -16.19 -16.21
CA SER A 16 -6.64 -16.53 -14.82
C SER A 16 -5.55 -15.64 -14.23
N LEU A 17 -4.99 -14.70 -15.01
CA LEU A 17 -4.06 -13.67 -14.51
C LEU A 17 -4.82 -12.39 -14.14
N SER A 18 -5.96 -12.51 -13.46
CA SER A 18 -6.56 -11.39 -12.73
C SER A 18 -5.66 -11.05 -11.53
N ALA A 19 -4.48 -10.50 -11.83
CA ALA A 19 -3.62 -9.92 -10.82
C ALA A 19 -4.40 -8.77 -10.20
N CYS A 20 -4.76 -8.89 -8.92
CA CYS A 20 -5.35 -7.78 -8.18
C CYS A 20 -4.38 -6.60 -8.26
N LYS A 21 -4.76 -5.55 -8.98
CA LYS A 21 -3.92 -4.37 -9.15
C LYS A 21 -3.98 -3.56 -7.87
N LEU A 22 -2.83 -3.46 -7.22
CA LEU A 22 -2.63 -2.65 -6.02
C LEU A 22 -1.79 -1.44 -6.40
N ASP A 23 -2.40 -0.25 -6.31
CA ASP A 23 -1.70 1.02 -6.42
C ASP A 23 -1.52 1.59 -5.01
N LEU A 24 -0.27 1.93 -4.69
CA LEU A 24 0.09 2.60 -3.46
C LEU A 24 0.73 3.93 -3.82
N SER A 25 0.06 5.02 -3.45
CA SER A 25 0.55 6.38 -3.68
C SER A 25 0.72 7.11 -2.35
N SER A 26 1.68 8.03 -2.28
CA SER A 26 1.90 8.83 -1.10
C SER A 26 2.27 10.27 -1.44
N LYS A 27 1.86 11.19 -0.56
CA LYS A 27 2.26 12.60 -0.61
C LYS A 27 3.13 12.87 0.61
N ILE A 28 4.42 13.01 0.37
CA ILE A 28 5.44 13.23 1.39
C ILE A 28 5.96 14.66 1.27
N ASN A 29 5.99 15.40 2.38
CA ASN A 29 6.54 16.75 2.40
C ASN A 29 8.05 16.69 2.67
N ILE A 30 8.85 17.34 1.82
CA ILE A 30 10.31 17.43 1.99
C ILE A 30 10.67 18.10 3.32
N GLY A 31 9.88 19.06 3.79
CA GLY A 31 10.06 19.68 5.10
C GLY A 31 9.95 18.69 6.25
N ASP A 32 9.03 17.72 6.15
CA ASP A 32 8.85 16.67 7.16
C ASP A 32 10.04 15.70 7.16
N LEU A 33 10.54 15.33 5.97
CA LEU A 33 11.76 14.53 5.83
C LEU A 33 12.97 15.21 6.46
N ASN A 34 13.17 16.50 6.17
CA ASN A 34 14.26 17.29 6.74
C ASN A 34 14.14 17.40 8.26
N ARG A 35 12.93 17.60 8.78
CA ARG A 35 12.69 17.72 10.22
C ARG A 35 13.05 16.44 10.96
N VAL A 36 12.64 15.29 10.42
CA VAL A 36 12.99 13.98 10.99
C VAL A 36 14.48 13.68 10.84
N ALA A 37 15.08 13.99 9.69
CA ALA A 37 16.48 13.70 9.41
C ALA A 37 17.45 14.54 10.26
N LEU A 38 17.12 15.82 10.50
CA LEU A 38 18.00 16.79 11.17
C LEU A 38 17.70 16.93 12.68
N SER A 39 16.42 16.99 13.04
CA SER A 39 15.98 17.25 14.42
C SER A 39 15.53 16.00 15.16
N GLN A 40 15.52 14.84 14.48
CA GLN A 40 15.06 13.55 15.04
C GLN A 40 13.63 13.64 15.61
N GLU A 41 12.79 14.47 15.01
CA GLU A 41 11.42 14.67 15.47
C GLU A 41 10.61 13.37 15.37
N GLY A 42 9.92 13.01 16.44
CA GLY A 42 9.03 11.85 16.48
C GLY A 42 7.60 12.19 16.08
N GLY A 43 6.83 11.17 15.70
CA GLY A 43 5.39 11.31 15.42
C GLY A 43 5.04 11.99 14.10
N VAL A 44 6.03 12.25 13.25
CA VAL A 44 5.81 12.83 11.92
C VAL A 44 5.24 11.75 10.98
N THR A 45 4.16 12.07 10.29
CA THR A 45 3.49 11.15 9.36
C THR A 45 3.14 11.83 8.04
N GLY A 46 3.41 11.14 6.93
CA GLY A 46 2.91 11.48 5.60
C GLY A 46 1.53 10.88 5.33
N ARG A 47 0.86 11.33 4.26
CA ARG A 47 -0.43 10.76 3.82
C ARG A 47 -0.21 9.78 2.68
N GLY A 48 -0.79 8.58 2.81
CA GLY A 48 -0.83 7.54 1.80
C GLY A 48 -2.25 7.26 1.33
N THR A 49 -2.36 6.75 0.11
CA THR A 49 -3.60 6.21 -0.48
C THR A 49 -3.29 4.85 -1.08
N ILE A 50 -4.10 3.86 -0.73
CA ILE A 50 -4.11 2.54 -1.36
C ILE A 50 -5.34 2.43 -2.25
N LYS A 51 -5.14 1.90 -3.46
CA LYS A 51 -6.22 1.54 -4.39
C LYS A 51 -6.10 0.08 -4.73
N LEU A 52 -7.18 -0.65 -4.53
CA LEU A 52 -7.31 -2.06 -4.90
C LEU A 52 -8.34 -2.18 -6.01
N GLU A 53 -7.96 -2.75 -7.14
CA GLU A 53 -8.91 -3.05 -8.20
C GLU A 53 -9.94 -4.08 -7.73
N VAL A 54 -11.20 -3.81 -8.04
CA VAL A 54 -12.36 -4.61 -7.68
C VAL A 54 -13.22 -4.83 -8.91
N GLY A 55 -13.96 -5.95 -8.95
CA GLY A 55 -14.67 -6.37 -10.16
C GLY A 55 -15.76 -5.40 -10.66
N SER A 56 -16.30 -4.54 -9.79
CA SER A 56 -17.26 -3.50 -10.16
C SER A 56 -17.44 -2.45 -9.04
N MET A 57 -18.08 -1.32 -9.38
CA MET A 57 -18.46 -0.29 -8.40
C MET A 57 -19.48 -0.80 -7.37
N ASP A 58 -20.44 -1.63 -7.78
CA ASP A 58 -21.42 -2.23 -6.87
C ASP A 58 -20.73 -3.18 -5.89
N HIS A 59 -19.78 -3.98 -6.37
CA HIS A 59 -18.97 -4.85 -5.53
C HIS A 59 -18.11 -4.04 -4.55
N CYS A 60 -17.53 -2.91 -5.00
CA CYS A 60 -16.80 -1.99 -4.11
C CYS A 60 -17.67 -1.49 -2.95
N GLN A 61 -18.89 -1.03 -3.25
CA GLN A 61 -19.78 -0.47 -2.24
C GLN A 61 -20.21 -1.53 -1.22
N ASN A 62 -20.53 -2.74 -1.71
CA ASN A 62 -21.01 -3.84 -0.87
C ASN A 62 -19.89 -4.47 -0.02
N GLU A 63 -18.66 -4.56 -0.56
CA GLU A 63 -17.55 -5.27 0.09
C GLU A 63 -16.47 -4.35 0.68
N SER A 64 -16.65 -3.03 0.61
CA SER A 64 -15.76 -2.03 1.24
C SER A 64 -15.39 -2.36 2.69
N ARG A 65 -16.34 -2.90 3.46
CA ARG A 65 -16.12 -3.32 4.86
C ARG A 65 -15.22 -4.55 4.99
N PHE A 66 -15.29 -5.49 4.04
CA PHE A 66 -14.41 -6.65 4.02
C PHE A 66 -12.96 -6.21 3.72
N PHE A 67 -12.74 -5.38 2.71
CA PHE A 67 -11.40 -4.85 2.45
C PHE A 67 -10.86 -4.04 3.63
N ALA A 68 -11.71 -3.23 4.27
CA ALA A 68 -11.32 -2.49 5.47
C ALA A 68 -10.92 -3.41 6.63
N SER A 69 -11.66 -4.49 6.88
CA SER A 69 -11.34 -5.41 8.00
C SER A 69 -10.00 -6.13 7.80
N VAL A 70 -9.62 -6.41 6.55
CA VAL A 70 -8.31 -6.99 6.22
C VAL A 70 -7.19 -5.98 6.40
N LEU A 71 -7.40 -4.71 6.02
CA LEU A 71 -6.31 -3.73 5.92
C LEU A 71 -6.14 -2.85 7.16
N GLU A 72 -7.20 -2.50 7.90
CA GLU A 72 -7.14 -1.42 8.91
C GLU A 72 -6.09 -1.70 10.00
N SER A 73 -5.93 -2.97 10.39
CA SER A 73 -4.98 -3.37 11.45
C SER A 73 -3.51 -3.23 11.05
N HIS A 74 -3.25 -2.99 9.75
CA HIS A 74 -1.92 -2.89 9.18
C HIS A 74 -1.55 -1.48 8.73
N PHE A 75 -2.44 -0.50 8.86
CA PHE A 75 -2.17 0.87 8.45
C PHE A 75 -2.58 1.86 9.54
N GLN A 76 -1.70 2.79 9.89
CA GLN A 76 -2.01 3.83 10.87
C GLN A 76 -3.01 4.83 10.28
N GLY A 77 -4.00 5.25 11.07
CA GLY A 77 -4.98 6.26 10.63
C GLY A 77 -5.75 5.83 9.38
N PHE A 78 -6.00 4.52 9.23
CA PHE A 78 -6.73 3.97 8.10
C PHE A 78 -8.14 4.55 8.02
N ASN A 79 -8.55 4.96 6.83
CA ASN A 79 -9.90 5.46 6.59
C ASN A 79 -10.35 5.09 5.18
N ILE A 80 -11.58 4.56 5.06
CA ILE A 80 -12.18 4.28 3.75
C ILE A 80 -12.46 5.61 3.05
N LEU A 81 -12.15 5.66 1.76
CA LEU A 81 -12.48 6.77 0.86
C LEU A 81 -13.54 6.33 -0.14
N PRO A 82 -14.21 7.27 -0.83
CA PRO A 82 -15.15 6.92 -1.89
C PRO A 82 -14.49 6.01 -2.94
N CYS A 83 -15.18 4.94 -3.34
CA CYS A 83 -14.76 4.10 -4.44
C CYS A 83 -14.56 4.96 -5.70
N GLU A 84 -13.54 4.61 -6.50
CA GLU A 84 -13.19 5.34 -7.71
C GLU A 84 -13.41 4.46 -8.94
N GLN A 85 -13.87 5.06 -10.03
CA GLN A 85 -13.93 4.41 -11.35
C GLN A 85 -13.01 5.17 -12.31
N VAL A 86 -12.02 4.47 -12.87
CA VAL A 86 -11.07 5.03 -13.83
C VAL A 86 -11.18 4.24 -15.12
N GLY A 87 -11.88 4.80 -16.10
CA GLY A 87 -12.23 4.09 -17.32
C GLY A 87 -13.17 2.91 -17.03
N LEU A 88 -12.72 1.69 -17.33
CA LEU A 88 -13.46 0.45 -17.08
C LEU A 88 -13.07 -0.24 -15.76
N GLU A 89 -12.03 0.26 -15.08
CA GLU A 89 -11.53 -0.30 -13.83
C GLU A 89 -12.26 0.36 -12.64
N SER A 90 -12.67 -0.45 -11.66
CA SER A 90 -13.28 0.01 -10.41
C SER A 90 -12.30 -0.22 -9.26
N TYR A 91 -12.25 0.70 -8.30
CA TYR A 91 -11.26 0.67 -7.22
C TYR A 91 -11.90 0.88 -5.85
N PHE A 92 -11.55 -0.01 -4.92
CA PHE A 92 -11.61 0.29 -3.49
C PHE A 92 -10.46 1.23 -3.13
N VAL A 93 -10.77 2.33 -2.44
CA VAL A 93 -9.79 3.36 -2.10
C VAL A 93 -9.79 3.56 -0.59
N ALA A 94 -8.60 3.58 0.01
CA ALA A 94 -8.44 3.92 1.42
C ALA A 94 -7.25 4.88 1.62
N GLY A 95 -7.44 5.82 2.55
CA GLY A 95 -6.40 6.68 3.07
C GLY A 95 -5.72 6.04 4.27
N PHE A 96 -4.45 6.38 4.46
CA PHE A 96 -3.71 5.99 5.66
C PHE A 96 -2.54 6.96 5.92
N GLN A 97 -1.90 6.81 7.07
CA GLN A 97 -0.73 7.56 7.48
C GLN A 97 0.54 6.70 7.33
N ILE A 98 1.59 7.30 6.78
CA ILE A 98 2.92 6.68 6.65
C ILE A 98 3.84 7.33 7.68
N PRO A 99 4.31 6.61 8.70
CA PRO A 99 5.26 7.16 9.65
C PRO A 99 6.59 7.48 8.97
N ILE A 100 7.14 8.64 9.31
CA ILE A 100 8.47 9.10 8.88
C ILE A 100 9.40 8.99 10.09
N LEU A 101 10.49 8.25 9.93
CA LEU A 101 11.32 7.75 11.03
C LEU A 101 12.76 8.17 10.85
N HIS A 102 13.43 8.54 11.94
CA HIS A 102 14.88 8.69 11.94
C HIS A 102 15.60 7.33 11.99
N SER A 103 14.97 6.31 12.60
CA SER A 103 15.52 4.96 12.74
C SER A 103 14.45 3.90 12.55
N ALA A 104 14.82 2.80 11.90
CA ALA A 104 13.94 1.66 11.64
C ALA A 104 13.89 0.62 12.77
N ARG A 105 14.78 0.72 13.77
CA ARG A 105 15.09 -0.40 14.68
C ARG A 105 13.87 -0.98 15.39
N ASP A 106 13.02 -0.13 15.97
CA ASP A 106 11.91 -0.58 16.81
C ASP A 106 10.54 -0.42 16.12
N TRP A 107 10.52 0.15 14.92
CA TRP A 107 9.27 0.48 14.23
C TRP A 107 8.36 -0.72 13.96
N PRO A 108 8.87 -1.88 13.49
CA PRO A 108 8.01 -3.01 13.17
C PRO A 108 7.16 -3.51 14.35
N GLU A 109 7.65 -3.35 15.58
CA GLU A 109 6.99 -3.78 16.81
C GLU A 109 6.14 -2.68 17.44
N LYS A 110 6.56 -1.41 17.34
CA LYS A 110 5.89 -0.27 17.99
C LYS A 110 4.80 0.38 17.14
N SER A 111 4.69 0.04 15.85
CA SER A 111 3.74 0.66 14.93
C SER A 111 2.86 -0.37 14.23
N ASN A 112 1.58 -0.01 14.10
CA ASN A 112 0.62 -0.72 13.24
C ASN A 112 0.71 -0.24 11.79
N SER A 113 1.91 -0.18 11.23
CA SER A 113 2.11 0.25 9.83
C SER A 113 2.83 -0.83 9.02
N LEU A 114 2.28 -1.12 7.83
CA LEU A 114 2.87 -1.98 6.83
C LEU A 114 4.11 -1.34 6.22
N ILE A 115 4.10 -0.02 6.02
CA ILE A 115 5.19 0.72 5.39
C ILE A 115 5.62 1.90 6.24
N ALA A 116 6.86 2.31 6.11
CA ALA A 116 7.38 3.53 6.72
C ALA A 116 8.39 4.19 5.79
N ILE A 117 8.64 5.47 6.02
CA ILE A 117 9.73 6.18 5.38
C ILE A 117 10.80 6.40 6.42
N LYS A 118 12.04 6.04 6.12
CA LYS A 118 13.18 6.42 6.94
C LYS A 118 13.88 7.59 6.29
N ALA A 119 14.11 8.64 7.05
CA ALA A 119 14.79 9.85 6.62
C ALA A 119 15.99 10.10 7.55
N VAL A 120 17.19 10.04 6.99
CA VAL A 120 18.44 10.28 7.73
C VAL A 120 19.31 11.27 6.99
N ARG A 121 20.09 12.07 7.73
CA ARG A 121 21.05 12.97 7.10
C ARG A 121 22.10 12.16 6.36
N SER A 122 22.29 12.47 5.08
CA SER A 122 23.29 11.82 4.25
C SER A 122 24.69 12.34 4.57
N SER A 123 25.62 11.42 4.78
CA SER A 123 27.05 11.75 4.87
C SER A 123 27.72 11.87 3.51
N GLN A 124 27.04 11.50 2.42
CA GLN A 124 27.62 11.43 1.07
C GLN A 124 27.20 12.61 0.19
N ILE A 125 25.91 12.95 0.18
CA ILE A 125 25.36 13.97 -0.74
C ILE A 125 25.08 15.32 -0.07
N GLY A 126 25.32 15.44 1.24
CA GLY A 126 25.02 16.65 2.02
C GLY A 126 23.52 16.95 2.18
N GLY A 127 22.65 16.00 1.84
CA GLY A 127 21.19 16.09 1.90
C GLY A 127 20.57 15.08 2.87
N VAL A 128 19.42 14.51 2.49
CA VAL A 128 18.70 13.48 3.25
C VAL A 128 18.60 12.22 2.41
N ASP A 129 19.06 11.09 2.97
CA ASP A 129 18.82 9.77 2.42
C ASP A 129 17.43 9.30 2.86
N VAL A 130 16.66 8.78 1.91
CA VAL A 130 15.26 8.39 2.10
C VAL A 130 15.08 6.93 1.70
N ASP A 131 14.71 6.09 2.66
CA ASP A 131 14.42 4.67 2.43
C ASP A 131 12.91 4.42 2.59
N LEU A 132 12.31 3.69 1.65
CA LEU A 132 10.98 3.11 1.84
C LEU A 132 11.13 1.75 2.52
N LEU A 133 10.53 1.59 3.69
CA LEU A 133 10.59 0.37 4.48
C LEU A 133 9.27 -0.40 4.38
N LEU A 134 9.37 -1.72 4.36
CA LEU A 134 8.25 -2.66 4.40
C LEU A 134 8.35 -3.50 5.69
N ASN A 135 7.24 -3.66 6.39
CA ASN A 135 7.11 -4.57 7.52
C ASN A 135 6.78 -5.99 6.99
N PRO A 136 7.75 -6.91 6.98
CA PRO A 136 7.58 -8.21 6.32
C PRO A 136 6.55 -9.10 7.02
N ALA A 137 6.39 -8.98 8.34
CA ALA A 137 5.41 -9.76 9.09
C ALA A 137 3.98 -9.37 8.69
N ARG A 138 3.70 -8.06 8.65
CA ARG A 138 2.38 -7.54 8.23
C ARG A 138 2.10 -7.84 6.77
N PHE A 139 3.10 -7.69 5.90
CA PHE A 139 2.97 -8.00 4.49
C PHE A 139 2.55 -9.47 4.28
N ARG A 140 3.17 -10.41 5.00
CA ARG A 140 2.79 -11.83 4.95
C ARG A 140 1.36 -12.07 5.43
N THR A 141 0.90 -11.36 6.46
CA THR A 141 -0.48 -11.50 6.96
C THR A 141 -1.50 -11.03 5.93
N ILE A 142 -1.27 -9.86 5.32
CA ILE A 142 -2.13 -9.33 4.25
C ILE A 142 -2.15 -10.30 3.07
N ASN A 143 -0.98 -10.77 2.63
CA ASN A 143 -0.90 -11.68 1.49
C ASN A 143 -1.71 -12.96 1.72
N LYS A 144 -1.63 -13.55 2.91
CA LYS A 144 -2.45 -14.72 3.28
C LYS A 144 -3.94 -14.45 3.32
N ALA A 145 -4.36 -13.23 3.69
CA ALA A 145 -5.76 -12.86 3.76
C ALA A 145 -6.37 -12.59 2.37
N ILE A 146 -5.54 -12.22 1.39
CA ILE A 146 -5.97 -11.94 0.01
C ILE A 146 -5.90 -13.19 -0.88
N GLU A 147 -4.96 -14.11 -0.62
CA GLU A 147 -4.80 -15.37 -1.38
C GLU A 147 -5.79 -16.49 -0.95
N ALA A 148 -6.49 -16.33 0.18
CA ALA A 148 -7.42 -17.32 0.74
C ALA A 148 -8.85 -17.13 0.24
#